data_AF-A0A7S0N5E6-F1
#
_entry.id   AF-A0A7S0N5E6-F1
#
_cell.length_a   1.000
_cell.length_b   1.000
_cell.length_c   1.000
_cell.angle_alpha   90.00
_cell.angle_beta   90.00
_cell.angle_gamma   90.00
#
_symmetry.space_group_name_H-M   'P 1'
#
loop_
_entity.id
_entity.type
_entity.pdbx_description
1 polymer ?
#
loop_
_entity_poly.entity_id
_entity_poly.type
_entity_poly.pdbx_seq_one_letter_code
_entity_poly.pdbx_strand_id
1 'polypeptide(L)'
;ELRMSSEDIPLMPSEGVGSGGKDHSTKHLMFRLPPPIPGKPGGGYPAEYHTAATTIQRNVKNFWTRKQLQGMKEVKLDGSDQSKGNVAGERLRKRDMVMNYVKGVAGAVTDKISKSVAPAGTIFSQLPAERQKNYQGWLLETVKTNKTVAFFLARRQKGEEDLPPFDQTRKQPKVEVVEIGARRDLQTTYIVKSGDSLNWTFAVKTHDISFRVGLRRMMDVGGADMEELVPAVKVDSRAAAEGAYAVTQDGTAVLVWDNSYSVLRSKTIAYRAWIDRAAPDGGKPAEEATNLGGNPARESEVGAGEKAKKEAEDMAKAEAEEKAKKEA
;
A
#
# COMPACT_ATOMS: atom_id res chain seq x y z
N GLU A 1 -24.40 16.51 5.17
CA GLU A 1 -23.44 16.78 6.27
C GLU A 1 -22.08 16.22 5.90
N LEU A 2 -21.11 17.08 5.58
CA LEU A 2 -19.74 16.67 5.30
C LEU A 2 -18.99 16.50 6.63
N ARG A 3 -18.63 15.26 6.98
CA ARG A 3 -17.64 14.98 8.03
C ARG A 3 -16.25 15.18 7.45
N MET A 4 -15.56 16.24 7.88
CA MET A 4 -14.11 16.36 7.66
C MET A 4 -13.39 15.40 8.62
N SER A 5 -12.41 14.66 8.11
CA SER A 5 -11.58 13.76 8.91
C SER A 5 -10.60 14.56 9.78
N SER A 6 -10.31 14.05 10.98
CA SER A 6 -9.52 14.69 12.04
C SER A 6 -8.01 14.77 11.77
N GLU A 7 -7.54 14.31 10.61
CA GLU A 7 -6.10 14.16 10.33
C GLU A 7 -5.50 15.33 9.53
N ASP A 8 -6.31 16.28 9.06
CA ASP A 8 -5.87 17.43 8.25
C ASP A 8 -5.75 18.76 9.04
N ILE A 9 -5.42 18.72 10.34
CA ILE A 9 -5.16 19.97 11.10
C ILE A 9 -3.66 20.27 11.07
N PRO A 10 -3.18 21.22 10.25
CA PRO A 10 -1.78 21.60 10.22
C PRO A 10 -1.36 22.22 11.56
N LEU A 11 -0.39 21.60 12.23
CA LEU A 11 0.29 22.16 13.38
C LEU A 11 1.21 23.29 12.90
N MET A 12 0.74 24.53 12.99
CA MET A 12 1.53 25.71 12.64
C MET A 12 2.43 26.10 13.84
N PRO A 13 3.76 26.18 13.68
CA PRO A 13 4.60 26.81 14.67
C PRO A 13 4.31 28.32 14.67
N SER A 14 3.69 28.83 15.74
CA SER A 14 3.51 30.27 15.90
C SER A 14 4.79 30.89 16.47
N GLU A 15 5.50 31.70 15.69
CA GLU A 15 6.49 32.62 16.23
C GLU A 15 5.76 33.71 17.01
N GLY A 16 5.96 33.74 18.33
CA GLY A 16 5.36 34.73 19.20
C GLY A 16 5.92 36.12 18.89
N VAL A 17 5.05 37.03 18.46
CA VAL A 17 5.33 38.46 18.45
C VAL A 17 5.45 38.91 19.90
N GLY A 18 6.68 39.11 20.35
CA GLY A 18 6.98 39.59 21.70
C GLY A 18 6.64 41.07 21.83
N SER A 19 5.56 41.39 22.55
CA SER A 19 5.40 42.72 23.14
C SER A 19 6.29 42.81 24.38
N GLY A 20 7.08 43.88 24.45
CA GLY A 20 8.19 44.05 25.37
C GLY A 20 7.90 43.80 26.86
N GLY A 21 8.84 43.11 27.49
CA GLY A 21 8.98 42.99 28.92
C GLY A 21 10.37 42.44 29.21
N LYS A 22 11.22 43.26 29.81
CA LYS A 22 12.58 42.87 30.22
C LYS A 22 12.50 41.78 31.29
N ASP A 23 13.41 40.82 31.15
CA ASP A 23 13.95 39.92 32.16
C ASP A 23 13.06 38.73 32.59
N HIS A 24 13.42 37.54 32.05
CA HIS A 24 13.59 36.23 32.72
C HIS A 24 13.41 35.10 31.69
N SER A 25 14.52 34.62 31.10
CA SER A 25 14.50 33.49 30.16
C SER A 25 14.47 32.14 30.90
N THR A 26 13.28 31.61 31.15
CA THR A 26 13.07 30.16 31.24
C THR A 26 11.97 29.80 30.26
N LYS A 27 12.35 29.35 29.05
CA LYS A 27 11.41 28.90 28.03
C LYS A 27 10.78 27.57 28.48
N HIS A 28 9.68 27.64 29.23
CA HIS A 28 8.81 26.48 29.41
C HIS A 28 8.11 26.19 28.08
N LEU A 29 8.37 25.01 27.50
CA LEU A 29 7.54 24.45 26.43
C LEU A 29 6.16 24.16 27.01
N MET A 30 5.29 25.16 27.03
CA MET A 30 3.88 25.01 27.38
C MET A 30 3.14 24.72 26.08
N PHE A 31 2.72 23.47 25.89
CA PHE A 31 1.77 23.11 24.84
C PHE A 31 0.43 23.74 25.19
N ARG A 32 0.08 24.86 24.55
CA ARG A 32 -1.27 25.43 24.67
C ARG A 32 -2.18 24.73 23.67
N LEU A 33 -3.30 24.21 24.16
CA LEU A 33 -4.37 23.72 23.31
C LEU A 33 -4.92 24.89 22.48
N PRO A 34 -5.31 24.66 21.20
CA PRO A 34 -5.92 25.69 20.38
C PRO A 34 -7.22 26.19 21.04
N PRO A 35 -7.59 27.47 20.89
CA PRO A 35 -8.79 28.01 21.53
C PRO A 35 -10.06 27.21 21.11
N PRO A 36 -11.04 27.07 22.01
CA PRO A 36 -12.26 26.32 21.73
C PRO A 36 -13.02 26.94 20.55
N ILE A 37 -13.59 26.08 19.69
CA ILE A 37 -14.30 26.50 18.48
C ILE A 37 -15.58 27.25 18.90
N PRO A 38 -15.74 28.53 18.53
CA PRO A 38 -16.95 29.29 18.85
C PRO A 38 -18.16 28.73 18.09
N GLY A 39 -19.29 28.57 18.77
CA GLY A 39 -20.58 28.23 18.15
C GLY A 39 -21.19 26.87 18.51
N LYS A 40 -20.55 26.04 19.34
CA LYS A 40 -21.20 24.84 19.91
C LYS A 40 -21.76 25.12 21.32
N PRO A 41 -23.07 24.92 21.58
CA PRO A 41 -23.63 25.01 22.92
C PRO A 41 -22.98 23.92 23.79
N GLY A 42 -22.21 24.35 24.80
CA GLY A 42 -21.45 23.46 25.69
C GLY A 42 -19.96 23.79 25.81
N GLY A 43 -19.37 24.62 24.93
CA GLY A 43 -18.05 25.27 25.13
C GLY A 43 -16.85 24.36 25.46
N GLY A 44 -16.98 23.05 25.35
CA GLY A 44 -15.97 22.07 25.74
C GLY A 44 -15.18 21.54 24.55
N TYR A 45 -13.92 21.17 24.80
CA TYR A 45 -13.14 20.41 23.85
C TYR A 45 -13.81 19.05 23.58
N PRO A 46 -13.75 18.50 22.36
CA PRO A 46 -14.23 17.15 22.07
C PRO A 46 -13.62 16.13 23.04
N ALA A 47 -14.38 15.10 23.44
CA ALA A 47 -13.93 14.08 24.38
C ALA A 47 -12.60 13.40 23.96
N GLU A 48 -12.34 13.35 22.65
CA GLU A 48 -11.11 12.85 22.02
C GLU A 48 -9.86 13.64 22.46
N TYR A 49 -9.97 14.95 22.69
CA TYR A 49 -8.86 15.78 23.20
C TYR A 49 -8.51 15.46 24.65
N HIS A 50 -9.50 15.11 25.48
CA HIS A 50 -9.26 14.70 26.86
C HIS A 50 -8.53 13.35 26.93
N THR A 51 -8.85 12.42 26.01
CA THR A 51 -8.20 11.12 25.88
C THR A 51 -6.74 11.24 25.41
N ALA A 52 -6.47 12.12 24.45
CA ALA A 52 -5.11 12.40 23.99
C ALA A 52 -4.26 13.05 25.09
N ALA A 53 -4.82 14.05 25.80
CA ALA A 53 -4.11 14.73 26.89
C ALA A 53 -3.79 13.79 28.07
N THR A 54 -4.73 12.93 28.47
CA THR A 54 -4.52 11.95 29.54
C THR A 54 -3.50 10.87 29.16
N THR A 55 -3.47 10.44 27.89
CA THR A 55 -2.49 9.47 27.37
C THR A 55 -1.07 10.07 27.37
N ILE A 56 -0.92 11.32 26.94
CA ILE A 56 0.36 12.03 26.96
C ILE A 56 0.86 12.21 28.40
N GLN A 57 -0.01 12.65 29.32
CA GLN A 57 0.35 12.79 30.74
C GLN A 57 0.76 11.46 31.38
N ARG A 58 0.08 10.36 31.06
CA ARG A 58 0.41 9.01 31.55
C ARG A 58 1.78 8.55 31.04
N ASN A 59 2.09 8.78 29.77
CA ASN A 59 3.37 8.39 29.18
C ASN A 59 4.54 9.21 29.74
N VAL A 60 4.35 10.51 29.95
CA VAL A 60 5.34 11.39 30.59
C VAL A 60 5.59 10.97 32.05
N LYS A 61 4.52 10.66 32.80
CA LYS A 61 4.64 10.18 34.19
C LYS A 61 5.42 8.87 34.25
N ASN A 62 5.06 7.89 33.42
CA ASN A 62 5.73 6.58 33.35
C ASN A 62 7.21 6.71 32.98
N PHE A 63 7.56 7.62 32.08
CA PHE A 63 8.95 7.92 31.72
C PHE A 63 9.75 8.43 32.92
N TRP A 64 9.20 9.39 33.68
CA TRP A 64 9.85 9.93 34.87
C TRP A 64 9.96 8.91 36.01
N THR A 65 8.94 8.08 36.22
CA THR A 65 8.97 7.01 37.24
C THR A 65 10.04 5.97 36.93
N ARG A 66 10.20 5.55 35.67
CA ARG A 66 11.29 4.64 35.26
C ARG A 66 12.66 5.25 35.47
N LYS A 67 12.81 6.54 35.21
CA LYS A 67 14.05 7.29 35.45
C LYS A 67 14.39 7.41 36.94
N GLN A 68 13.39 7.59 37.80
CA GLN A 68 13.58 7.61 39.25
C GLN A 68 13.98 6.24 39.80
N LEU A 69 13.35 5.16 39.32
CA LEU A 69 13.69 3.78 39.70
C LEU A 69 15.10 3.38 39.25
N GLN A 70 15.57 3.88 38.10
CA GLN A 70 16.95 3.68 37.66
C GLN A 70 17.96 4.54 38.45
N GLY A 71 17.54 5.69 38.99
CA GLY A 71 18.37 6.53 39.85
C GLY A 71 18.51 6.04 41.30
N MET A 72 17.64 5.16 41.78
CA MET A 72 17.68 4.63 43.16
C MET A 72 18.52 3.36 43.33
N LYS A 73 19.08 2.79 42.25
CA LYS A 73 19.83 1.53 42.32
C LYS A 73 21.34 1.67 42.51
N GLU A 74 21.87 2.87 42.71
CA GLU A 74 23.32 3.06 42.82
C GLU A 74 23.72 4.08 43.89
N VAL A 75 23.47 3.77 45.17
CA VAL A 75 24.23 4.34 46.30
C VAL A 75 24.35 3.31 47.45
N LYS A 76 25.51 2.65 47.53
CA LYS A 76 26.25 2.37 48.77
C LYS A 76 27.70 2.75 48.46
N LEU A 77 28.08 3.99 48.78
CA LEU A 77 28.87 4.37 49.97
C LEU A 77 30.13 3.51 50.11
N ASP A 78 31.27 4.12 49.76
CA ASP A 78 32.53 4.23 50.52
C ASP A 78 33.30 5.37 49.83
N GLY A 79 33.46 6.55 50.44
CA GLY A 79 34.63 6.86 51.27
C GLY A 79 35.43 7.99 50.62
N SER A 80 35.21 9.22 51.12
CA SER A 80 36.08 10.42 51.05
C SER A 80 36.91 10.68 49.78
N ASP A 81 36.52 11.68 48.98
CA ASP A 81 37.43 12.79 48.70
C ASP A 81 36.71 14.05 48.22
N GLN A 82 37.11 15.20 48.77
CA GLN A 82 36.55 16.51 48.43
C GLN A 82 37.31 17.09 47.23
N SER A 83 36.69 17.06 46.05
CA SER A 83 37.04 18.02 44.98
C SER A 83 35.76 18.64 44.42
N LYS A 84 35.57 19.93 44.72
CA LYS A 84 34.55 20.77 44.10
C LYS A 84 34.99 21.08 42.67
N GLY A 85 34.49 20.32 41.70
CA GLY A 85 34.83 20.54 40.30
C GLY A 85 33.81 19.93 39.34
N ASN A 86 32.95 20.79 38.81
CA ASN A 86 32.39 20.67 37.46
C ASN A 86 31.27 19.62 37.20
N VAL A 87 30.15 19.75 37.94
CA VAL A 87 28.90 18.97 37.75
C VAL A 87 28.28 19.16 36.33
N ALA A 88 28.63 20.25 35.63
CA ALA A 88 28.16 20.49 34.26
C ALA A 88 28.77 19.51 33.24
N GLY A 89 30.03 19.10 33.42
CA GLY A 89 30.72 18.17 32.51
C GLY A 89 30.18 16.74 32.56
N GLU A 90 29.73 16.29 33.74
CA GLU A 90 29.19 14.94 33.92
C GLU A 90 27.82 14.74 33.27
N ARG A 91 26.97 15.78 33.26
CA ARG A 91 25.66 15.73 32.60
C ARG A 91 25.77 15.64 31.08
N LEU A 92 26.78 16.29 30.49
CA LEU A 92 27.08 16.18 29.06
C LEU A 92 27.55 14.78 28.68
N ARG A 93 28.47 14.18 29.46
CA ARG A 93 28.97 12.82 29.20
C ARG A 93 27.87 11.75 29.24
N LYS A 94 26.93 11.84 30.18
CA LYS A 94 25.80 10.89 30.25
C LYS A 94 24.84 11.02 29.06
N ARG A 95 24.61 12.25 28.56
CA ARG A 95 23.76 12.50 27.39
C ARG A 95 24.40 11.95 26.11
N ASP A 96 25.70 12.14 25.93
CA ASP A 96 26.42 11.62 24.75
C ASP A 96 26.47 10.09 24.74
N MET A 97 26.63 9.46 25.90
CA MET A 97 26.63 8.00 26.02
C MET A 97 25.27 7.39 25.64
N VAL A 98 24.16 8.02 26.06
CA VAL A 98 22.80 7.59 25.67
C VAL A 98 22.55 7.80 24.18
N MET A 99 22.98 8.92 23.60
CA MET A 99 22.83 9.17 22.17
C MET A 99 23.64 8.18 21.31
N ASN A 100 24.84 7.80 21.75
CA ASN A 100 25.65 6.80 21.07
C ASN A 100 25.06 5.39 21.17
N TYR A 101 24.49 5.02 22.33
CA TYR A 101 23.80 3.74 22.49
C TYR A 101 22.54 3.65 21.61
N VAL A 102 21.72 4.70 21.60
CA VAL A 102 20.51 4.76 20.74
C VAL A 102 20.88 4.69 19.26
N LYS A 103 21.95 5.38 18.83
CA LYS A 103 22.48 5.27 17.46
C LYS A 103 22.97 3.85 17.14
N GLY A 104 23.65 3.19 18.08
CA GLY A 104 24.14 1.82 17.90
C GLY A 104 23.03 0.78 17.78
N VAL A 105 21.99 0.88 18.61
CA VAL A 105 20.82 -0.02 18.55
C VAL A 105 20.00 0.21 17.30
N ALA A 106 19.77 1.48 16.91
CA ALA A 106 19.08 1.80 15.66
C ALA A 106 19.85 1.24 14.45
N GLY A 107 21.18 1.38 14.42
CA GLY A 107 22.03 0.85 13.37
C GLY A 107 22.02 -0.69 13.28
N ALA A 108 22.08 -1.38 14.42
CA ALA A 108 22.08 -2.85 14.46
C ALA A 108 20.74 -3.47 14.04
N VAL A 109 19.61 -2.79 14.31
CA VAL A 109 18.28 -3.22 13.85
C VAL A 109 18.12 -2.98 12.35
N THR A 110 18.60 -1.84 11.82
CA THR A 110 18.59 -1.59 10.37
C THR A 110 19.50 -2.55 9.60
N ASP A 111 20.65 -2.94 10.17
CA ASP A 111 21.61 -3.85 9.53
C ASP A 111 21.14 -5.32 9.50
N LYS A 112 20.31 -5.75 10.46
CA LYS A 112 19.71 -7.10 10.44
C LYS A 112 18.55 -7.20 9.45
N ILE A 113 17.79 -6.11 9.28
CA ILE A 113 16.72 -6.02 8.29
C ILE A 113 17.31 -5.93 6.87
N SER A 114 18.44 -5.24 6.67
CA SER A 114 19.08 -5.09 5.36
C SER A 114 19.82 -6.35 4.87
N LYS A 115 20.19 -7.28 5.75
CA LYS A 115 20.89 -8.54 5.40
C LYS A 115 19.98 -9.74 5.14
N SER A 116 18.72 -9.70 5.59
CA SER A 116 17.75 -10.80 5.42
C SER A 116 16.76 -10.58 4.27
N VAL A 117 16.66 -9.35 3.77
CA VAL A 117 15.87 -9.00 2.59
C VAL A 117 16.87 -8.77 1.47
N ALA A 118 16.80 -9.55 0.39
CA ALA A 118 17.58 -9.27 -0.81
C ALA A 118 17.47 -7.76 -1.12
N PRO A 119 18.59 -7.04 -1.34
CA PRO A 119 18.55 -5.59 -1.41
C PRO A 119 17.51 -5.16 -2.44
N ALA A 120 16.51 -4.39 -1.99
CA ALA A 120 15.41 -3.90 -2.82
C ALA A 120 15.90 -3.19 -4.11
N GLY A 121 17.16 -2.76 -4.15
CA GLY A 121 17.83 -2.21 -5.33
C GLY A 121 18.17 -3.21 -6.44
N THR A 122 18.12 -4.52 -6.22
CA THR A 122 18.45 -5.54 -7.24
C THR A 122 17.23 -6.07 -7.98
N ILE A 123 16.02 -5.88 -7.44
CA ILE A 123 14.78 -6.38 -8.05
C ILE A 123 14.43 -5.59 -9.34
N PHE A 124 14.96 -4.37 -9.48
CA PHE A 124 14.52 -3.43 -10.52
C PHE A 124 15.32 -3.46 -11.83
N SER A 125 16.49 -4.09 -11.88
CA SER A 125 17.21 -4.34 -13.15
C SER A 125 16.69 -5.56 -13.90
N GLN A 126 15.72 -6.29 -13.32
CA GLN A 126 15.22 -7.53 -13.84
C GLN A 126 13.69 -7.51 -13.88
N LEU A 127 13.12 -6.73 -14.81
CA LEU A 127 12.06 -7.36 -15.60
C LEU A 127 12.68 -8.69 -16.05
N PRO A 128 12.10 -9.86 -15.71
CA PRO A 128 12.68 -11.14 -16.09
C PRO A 128 13.08 -11.03 -17.55
N ALA A 129 14.29 -11.44 -17.94
CA ALA A 129 14.78 -11.21 -19.30
C ALA A 129 13.78 -11.67 -20.38
N GLU A 130 12.92 -12.64 -20.03
CA GLU A 130 11.75 -13.08 -20.78
C GLU A 130 10.72 -11.96 -21.05
N ARG A 131 10.36 -11.13 -20.07
CA ARG A 131 9.42 -10.02 -20.27
C ARG A 131 10.00 -8.94 -21.17
N GLN A 132 11.29 -8.64 -21.06
CA GLN A 132 11.93 -7.67 -21.98
C GLN A 132 11.87 -8.13 -23.44
N LYS A 133 11.96 -9.45 -23.69
CA LYS A 133 11.80 -9.99 -25.06
C LYS A 133 10.41 -9.73 -25.61
N ASN A 134 9.36 -9.75 -24.77
CA ASN A 134 7.99 -9.47 -25.20
C ASN A 134 7.75 -8.00 -25.61
N TYR A 135 8.66 -7.10 -25.23
CA TYR A 135 8.57 -5.66 -25.43
C TYR A 135 9.71 -5.10 -26.30
N GLN A 136 10.34 -5.92 -27.14
CA GLN A 136 11.29 -5.41 -28.14
C GLN A 136 10.56 -4.41 -29.05
N GLY A 137 11.12 -3.20 -29.20
CA GLY A 137 10.50 -2.09 -29.95
C GLY A 137 9.57 -1.18 -29.13
N TRP A 138 9.27 -1.53 -27.87
CA TRP A 138 8.43 -0.71 -27.00
C TRP A 138 9.28 0.24 -26.14
N LEU A 139 8.77 1.44 -25.94
CA LEU A 139 9.31 2.38 -24.97
C LEU A 139 8.78 2.01 -23.57
N LEU A 140 9.69 1.57 -22.69
CA LEU A 140 9.38 1.30 -21.30
C LEU A 140 9.54 2.59 -20.47
N GLU A 141 8.42 3.14 -20.02
CA GLU A 141 8.39 4.29 -19.12
C GLU A 141 8.29 3.78 -17.68
N THR A 142 9.29 4.07 -16.85
CA THR A 142 9.25 3.72 -15.42
C THR A 142 8.41 4.74 -14.68
N VAL A 143 7.40 4.28 -13.94
CA VAL A 143 6.57 5.14 -13.12
C VAL A 143 7.20 5.30 -11.74
N LYS A 144 7.20 6.51 -11.21
CA LYS A 144 7.76 6.79 -9.88
C LYS A 144 6.87 6.18 -8.79
N THR A 145 7.40 5.17 -8.11
CA THR A 145 6.73 4.40 -7.06
C THR A 145 7.59 4.35 -5.79
N ASN A 146 7.09 3.68 -4.75
CA ASN A 146 7.93 3.31 -3.61
C ASN A 146 9.05 2.34 -4.05
N LYS A 147 10.18 2.34 -3.33
CA LYS A 147 11.40 1.56 -3.68
C LYS A 147 11.16 0.04 -3.77
N THR A 148 10.08 -0.46 -3.20
CA THR A 148 9.72 -1.88 -3.15
C THR A 148 8.84 -2.33 -4.33
N VAL A 149 8.36 -1.39 -5.15
CA VAL A 149 7.39 -1.67 -6.21
C VAL A 149 7.94 -1.23 -7.55
N ALA A 150 7.99 -2.16 -8.50
CA ALA A 150 8.28 -1.86 -9.88
C ALA A 150 6.99 -1.66 -10.67
N PHE A 151 6.87 -0.52 -11.36
CA PHE A 151 5.73 -0.24 -12.22
C PHE A 151 6.20 0.46 -13.49
N PHE A 152 5.80 -0.10 -14.63
CA PHE A 152 6.23 0.33 -15.94
C PHE A 152 5.04 0.44 -16.89
N LEU A 153 5.11 1.39 -17.80
CA LEU A 153 4.21 1.54 -18.93
C LEU A 153 4.98 1.22 -20.20
N ALA A 154 4.63 0.12 -20.85
CA ALA A 154 5.12 -0.20 -22.17
C ALA A 154 4.27 0.56 -23.19
N ARG A 155 4.86 1.52 -23.91
CA ARG A 155 4.23 2.29 -24.99
C ARG A 155 4.86 1.92 -26.32
N ARG A 156 4.04 1.77 -27.36
CA ARG A 156 4.55 1.53 -28.71
C ARG A 156 5.12 2.81 -29.31
N GLN A 157 6.23 2.70 -30.05
CA GLN A 157 6.69 3.80 -30.88
C GLN A 157 5.75 3.97 -32.08
N LYS A 158 5.55 5.23 -32.49
CA LYS A 158 4.62 5.59 -33.56
C LYS A 158 5.16 5.09 -34.91
N GLY A 159 4.46 4.15 -35.56
CA GLY A 159 4.77 3.73 -36.94
C GLY A 159 4.73 2.22 -37.22
N GLU A 160 4.51 1.39 -36.21
CA GLU A 160 4.51 -0.07 -36.37
C GLU A 160 3.05 -0.60 -36.38
N GLU A 161 2.67 -1.42 -37.36
CA GLU A 161 1.27 -1.87 -37.61
C GLU A 161 0.81 -3.06 -36.75
N ASP A 162 1.46 -3.37 -35.62
CA ASP A 162 0.98 -4.47 -34.78
C ASP A 162 -0.36 -4.21 -34.08
N LEU A 163 -0.86 -5.27 -33.47
CA LEU A 163 -2.07 -5.29 -32.67
C LEU A 163 -2.04 -4.25 -31.53
N PRO A 164 -3.20 -3.69 -31.15
CA PRO A 164 -3.33 -2.84 -29.97
C PRO A 164 -2.83 -3.55 -28.69
N PRO A 165 -2.27 -2.81 -27.70
CA PRO A 165 -1.79 -3.40 -26.45
C PRO A 165 -2.84 -4.27 -25.75
N PHE A 166 -4.11 -3.86 -25.80
CA PHE A 166 -5.23 -4.64 -25.27
C PHE A 166 -5.36 -6.03 -25.91
N ASP A 167 -5.26 -6.13 -27.22
CA ASP A 167 -5.39 -7.39 -27.95
C ASP A 167 -4.20 -8.31 -27.71
N GLN A 168 -3.00 -7.74 -27.54
CA GLN A 168 -1.82 -8.50 -27.16
C GLN A 168 -1.94 -9.05 -25.74
N THR A 169 -2.32 -8.21 -24.76
CA THR A 169 -2.53 -8.66 -23.39
C THR A 169 -3.60 -9.72 -23.32
N ARG A 170 -4.73 -9.57 -24.02
CA ARG A 170 -5.82 -10.56 -24.07
C ARG A 170 -5.38 -11.95 -24.53
N LYS A 171 -4.33 -12.06 -25.35
CA LYS A 171 -3.80 -13.35 -25.83
C LYS A 171 -2.94 -14.07 -24.79
N GLN A 172 -2.49 -13.40 -23.74
CA GLN A 172 -1.69 -14.04 -22.70
C GLN A 172 -2.54 -15.07 -21.91
N PRO A 173 -1.94 -16.14 -21.38
CA PRO A 173 -2.67 -17.14 -20.60
C PRO A 173 -3.18 -16.54 -19.29
N LYS A 174 -4.35 -16.99 -18.84
CA LYS A 174 -4.98 -16.60 -17.55
C LYS A 174 -5.27 -15.10 -17.45
N VAL A 175 -5.64 -14.48 -18.57
CA VAL A 175 -6.09 -13.08 -18.61
C VAL A 175 -7.60 -13.03 -18.49
N GLU A 176 -8.06 -12.15 -17.61
CA GLU A 176 -9.46 -11.84 -17.43
C GLU A 176 -9.80 -10.55 -18.18
N VAL A 177 -10.91 -10.58 -18.92
CA VAL A 177 -11.46 -9.40 -19.60
C VAL A 177 -12.68 -8.95 -18.82
N VAL A 178 -12.60 -7.74 -18.26
CA VAL A 178 -13.65 -7.18 -17.39
C VAL A 178 -14.06 -5.81 -17.89
N GLU A 179 -15.38 -5.57 -17.89
CA GLU A 179 -15.94 -4.24 -18.13
C GLU A 179 -16.25 -3.56 -16.79
N ILE A 180 -15.67 -2.37 -16.61
CA ILE A 180 -15.86 -1.52 -15.45
C ILE A 180 -16.82 -0.41 -15.86
N GLY A 181 -18.02 -0.43 -15.27
CA GLY A 181 -19.06 0.56 -15.54
C GLY A 181 -18.62 1.99 -15.23
N ALA A 182 -19.34 2.97 -15.78
CA ALA A 182 -19.16 4.37 -15.40
C ALA A 182 -19.42 4.56 -13.90
N ARG A 183 -18.66 5.45 -13.25
CA ARG A 183 -18.73 5.71 -11.80
C ARG A 183 -18.44 4.50 -10.91
N ARG A 184 -17.80 3.45 -11.44
CA ARG A 184 -17.43 2.23 -10.70
C ARG A 184 -15.93 2.02 -10.69
N ASP A 185 -15.48 1.18 -9.79
CA ASP A 185 -14.13 0.65 -9.71
C ASP A 185 -14.16 -0.88 -9.65
N LEU A 186 -13.05 -1.50 -10.05
CA LEU A 186 -12.78 -2.92 -9.84
C LEU A 186 -11.66 -3.04 -8.82
N GLN A 187 -11.93 -3.77 -7.74
CA GLN A 187 -10.96 -4.08 -6.71
C GLN A 187 -10.69 -5.58 -6.68
N THR A 188 -9.41 -5.96 -6.71
CA THR A 188 -8.98 -7.35 -6.51
C THR A 188 -8.02 -7.42 -5.34
N THR A 189 -8.13 -8.49 -4.55
CA THR A 189 -7.40 -8.65 -3.28
C THR A 189 -6.57 -9.92 -3.28
N TYR A 190 -5.34 -9.81 -2.83
CA TYR A 190 -4.35 -10.89 -2.80
C TYR A 190 -3.76 -10.98 -1.40
N ILE A 191 -3.89 -12.15 -0.76
CA ILE A 191 -3.23 -12.42 0.51
C ILE A 191 -1.77 -12.72 0.20
N VAL A 192 -0.86 -11.91 0.74
CA VAL A 192 0.57 -11.99 0.45
C VAL A 192 1.35 -12.14 1.75
N LYS A 193 2.46 -12.90 1.68
CA LYS A 193 3.41 -13.05 2.77
C LYS A 193 4.73 -12.37 2.43
N SER A 194 5.47 -11.98 3.46
CA SER A 194 6.83 -11.46 3.31
C SER A 194 7.69 -12.44 2.52
N GLY A 195 8.39 -11.94 1.51
CA GLY A 195 9.17 -12.72 0.55
C GLY A 195 8.42 -13.06 -0.74
N ASP A 196 7.08 -13.04 -0.76
CA ASP A 196 6.32 -13.25 -1.99
C ASP A 196 6.55 -12.10 -3.00
N SER A 197 6.30 -12.37 -4.28
CA SER A 197 6.27 -11.35 -5.32
C SER A 197 4.90 -11.31 -5.99
N LEU A 198 4.19 -10.19 -5.84
CA LEU A 198 2.92 -9.95 -6.52
C LEU A 198 3.18 -9.29 -7.86
N ASN A 199 2.76 -9.93 -8.94
CA ASN A 199 2.95 -9.46 -10.31
C ASN A 199 1.61 -9.14 -10.94
N TRP A 200 1.58 -8.12 -11.79
CA TRP A 200 0.41 -7.79 -12.60
C TRP A 200 0.79 -7.26 -13.97
N THR A 201 -0.09 -7.53 -14.93
CA THR A 201 -0.07 -6.97 -16.29
C THR A 201 -1.49 -6.62 -16.67
N PHE A 202 -1.72 -5.43 -17.24
CA PHE A 202 -3.02 -5.08 -17.79
C PHE A 202 -2.93 -4.10 -18.96
N ALA A 203 -3.98 -4.06 -19.77
CA ALA A 203 -4.17 -3.04 -20.80
C ALA A 203 -5.64 -2.65 -20.91
N VAL A 204 -5.90 -1.42 -21.37
CA VAL A 204 -7.24 -0.86 -21.52
C VAL A 204 -7.62 -0.86 -22.99
N LYS A 205 -8.85 -1.28 -23.32
CA LYS A 205 -9.33 -1.33 -24.71
C LYS A 205 -9.46 0.06 -25.32
N THR A 206 -10.05 1.00 -24.57
CA THR A 206 -10.28 2.38 -25.02
C THR A 206 -10.17 3.34 -23.85
N HIS A 207 -9.74 4.57 -24.11
CA HIS A 207 -9.59 5.65 -23.13
C HIS A 207 -8.56 5.35 -22.02
N ASP A 208 -8.56 6.17 -20.97
CA ASP A 208 -7.76 5.97 -19.77
C ASP A 208 -8.54 5.21 -18.68
N ILE A 209 -7.79 4.61 -17.76
CA ILE A 209 -8.26 4.18 -16.44
C ILE A 209 -7.26 4.61 -15.36
N SER A 210 -7.74 4.92 -14.16
CA SER A 210 -6.88 5.20 -13.01
C SER A 210 -6.52 3.87 -12.33
N PHE A 211 -5.24 3.61 -12.11
CA PHE A 211 -4.76 2.39 -11.47
C PHE A 211 -3.94 2.73 -10.23
N ARG A 212 -4.17 2.01 -9.14
CA ARG A 212 -3.40 2.14 -7.89
C ARG A 212 -3.26 0.79 -7.21
N VAL A 213 -2.24 0.68 -6.37
CA VAL A 213 -1.97 -0.51 -5.55
C VAL A 213 -1.76 -0.07 -4.11
N GLY A 214 -2.41 -0.75 -3.18
CA GLY A 214 -2.19 -0.54 -1.74
C GLY A 214 -2.06 -1.86 -0.98
N LEU A 215 -1.41 -1.81 0.17
CA LEU A 215 -1.29 -2.93 1.09
C LEU A 215 -2.15 -2.66 2.33
N ARG A 216 -3.18 -3.48 2.52
CA ARG A 216 -4.03 -3.43 3.70
C ARG A 216 -3.42 -4.28 4.81
N ARG A 217 -3.17 -3.67 5.96
CA ARG A 217 -2.70 -4.33 7.19
C ARG A 217 -3.75 -4.22 8.28
N MET A 218 -3.93 -5.28 9.07
CA MET A 218 -4.70 -5.20 10.31
C MET A 218 -3.82 -4.63 11.41
N MET A 219 -4.35 -3.66 12.16
CA MET A 219 -3.67 -3.09 13.32
C MET A 219 -4.11 -3.82 14.60
N ASP A 220 -3.20 -3.93 15.57
CA ASP A 220 -3.43 -4.63 16.84
C ASP A 220 -4.60 -4.05 17.66
N VAL A 221 -4.90 -2.76 17.49
CA VAL A 221 -5.91 -2.03 18.30
C VAL A 221 -7.28 -1.98 17.59
N GLY A 222 -7.47 -2.78 16.54
CA GLY A 222 -8.67 -2.75 15.72
C GLY A 222 -8.63 -1.58 14.74
N GLY A 223 -8.66 -1.90 13.46
CA GLY A 223 -8.48 -0.94 12.37
C GLY A 223 -7.75 -1.58 11.20
N ALA A 224 -7.95 -1.00 10.02
CA ALA A 224 -7.19 -1.36 8.85
C ALA A 224 -6.44 -0.14 8.34
N ASP A 225 -5.12 -0.26 8.29
CA ASP A 225 -4.26 0.73 7.64
C ASP A 225 -4.03 0.30 6.20
N MET A 226 -4.02 1.26 5.29
CA MET A 226 -3.79 1.03 3.87
C MET A 226 -2.56 1.83 3.45
N GLU A 227 -1.44 1.14 3.29
CA GLU A 227 -0.22 1.72 2.77
C GLU A 227 -0.31 1.82 1.25
N GLU A 228 -0.18 3.03 0.70
CA GLU A 228 -0.17 3.25 -0.74
C GLU A 228 1.19 2.82 -1.33
N LEU A 229 1.17 1.80 -2.19
CA LEU A 229 2.35 1.21 -2.82
C LEU A 229 2.63 1.84 -4.19
N VAL A 230 1.58 1.99 -4.98
CA VAL A 230 1.59 2.68 -6.28
C VAL A 230 0.53 3.78 -6.22
N PRO A 231 0.92 5.05 -6.38
CA PRO A 231 -0.04 6.14 -6.41
C PRO A 231 -1.00 5.98 -7.60
N ALA A 232 -2.15 6.65 -7.55
CA ALA A 232 -3.09 6.66 -8.66
C ALA A 232 -2.43 7.16 -9.97
N VAL A 233 -2.26 6.26 -10.94
CA VAL A 233 -1.65 6.53 -12.24
C VAL A 233 -2.67 6.28 -13.34
N LYS A 234 -2.80 7.24 -14.26
CA LYS A 234 -3.65 7.09 -15.44
C LYS A 234 -2.94 6.29 -16.53
N VAL A 235 -3.57 5.20 -16.96
CA VAL A 235 -3.09 4.34 -18.04
C VAL A 235 -4.05 4.43 -19.20
N ASP A 236 -3.55 4.84 -20.36
CA ASP A 236 -4.32 4.95 -21.61
C ASP A 236 -4.31 3.66 -22.44
N SER A 237 -5.17 3.59 -23.46
CA SER A 237 -5.27 2.43 -24.36
C SER A 237 -4.08 2.23 -25.31
N ARG A 238 -3.06 3.12 -25.26
CA ARG A 238 -1.83 3.00 -26.06
C ARG A 238 -0.69 2.38 -25.26
N ALA A 239 -0.90 2.11 -23.97
CA ALA A 239 0.07 1.49 -23.10
C ALA A 239 -0.43 0.13 -22.59
N ALA A 240 0.52 -0.79 -22.41
CA ALA A 240 0.35 -1.93 -21.50
C ALA A 240 1.06 -1.58 -20.19
N ALA A 241 0.39 -1.78 -19.07
CA ALA A 241 0.92 -1.52 -17.75
C ALA A 241 1.37 -2.83 -17.11
N GLU A 242 2.60 -2.87 -16.61
CA GLU A 242 3.15 -4.01 -15.89
C GLU A 242 3.73 -3.57 -14.56
N GLY A 243 3.64 -4.43 -13.56
CA GLY A 243 4.33 -4.20 -12.31
C GLY A 243 4.60 -5.46 -11.51
N ALA A 244 5.47 -5.29 -10.53
CA ALA A 244 5.85 -6.30 -9.56
C ALA A 244 6.06 -5.63 -8.21
N TYR A 245 5.50 -6.21 -7.16
CA TYR A 245 5.70 -5.78 -5.79
C TYR A 245 6.41 -6.88 -5.02
N ALA A 246 7.62 -6.58 -4.56
CA ALA A 246 8.36 -7.45 -3.65
C ALA A 246 7.81 -7.25 -2.24
N VAL A 247 7.09 -8.26 -1.75
CA VAL A 247 6.32 -8.16 -0.52
C VAL A 247 7.30 -8.16 0.66
N THR A 248 7.36 -7.04 1.37
CA THR A 248 8.23 -6.88 2.54
C THR A 248 7.54 -7.30 3.83
N GLN A 249 6.22 -7.27 3.86
CA GLN A 249 5.40 -7.50 5.04
C GLN A 249 4.13 -8.26 4.69
N ASP A 250 3.68 -9.11 5.60
CA ASP A 250 2.43 -9.87 5.46
C ASP A 250 1.23 -8.92 5.41
N GLY A 251 0.26 -9.22 4.55
CA GLY A 251 -0.94 -8.40 4.44
C GLY A 251 -1.85 -8.82 3.30
N THR A 252 -2.80 -7.94 2.98
CA THR A 252 -3.65 -8.08 1.80
C THR A 252 -3.33 -6.98 0.81
N ALA A 253 -2.68 -7.33 -0.29
CA ALA A 253 -2.45 -6.41 -1.40
C ALA A 253 -3.75 -6.20 -2.18
N VAL A 254 -4.02 -4.95 -2.54
CA VAL A 254 -5.25 -4.52 -3.18
C VAL A 254 -4.90 -3.79 -4.47
N LEU A 255 -5.31 -4.35 -5.59
CA LEU A 255 -5.21 -3.72 -6.91
C LEU A 255 -6.55 -3.08 -7.24
N VAL A 256 -6.52 -1.80 -7.62
CA VAL A 256 -7.73 -1.03 -7.91
C VAL A 256 -7.63 -0.41 -9.30
N TRP A 257 -8.61 -0.73 -10.14
CA TRP A 257 -8.87 -0.07 -11.42
C TRP A 257 -10.08 0.85 -11.26
N ASP A 258 -9.81 2.14 -11.12
CA ASP A 258 -10.79 3.16 -10.80
C ASP A 258 -11.30 3.88 -12.07
N ASN A 259 -12.60 3.76 -12.34
CA ASN A 259 -13.35 4.47 -13.38
C ASN A 259 -14.42 5.41 -12.76
N SER A 260 -14.28 5.75 -11.47
CA SER A 260 -15.20 6.63 -10.73
C SER A 260 -15.28 8.03 -11.33
N TYR A 261 -14.20 8.49 -11.98
CA TYR A 261 -14.15 9.79 -12.66
C TYR A 261 -14.95 9.82 -13.97
N SER A 262 -15.28 8.67 -14.57
CA SER A 262 -16.01 8.64 -15.84
C SER A 262 -17.51 8.66 -15.62
N VAL A 263 -18.18 9.67 -16.19
CA VAL A 263 -19.63 9.87 -16.04
C VAL A 263 -20.44 8.98 -16.96
N LEU A 264 -19.99 8.79 -18.20
CA LEU A 264 -20.81 8.19 -19.28
C LEU A 264 -20.19 6.93 -19.89
N ARG A 265 -18.92 6.64 -19.62
CA ARG A 265 -18.17 5.62 -20.37
C ARG A 265 -17.72 4.50 -19.44
N SER A 266 -18.14 3.27 -19.75
CA SER A 266 -17.48 2.09 -19.22
C SER A 266 -16.08 1.94 -19.82
N LYS A 267 -15.22 1.16 -19.15
CA LYS A 267 -13.87 0.80 -19.63
C LYS A 267 -13.74 -0.71 -19.62
N THR A 268 -13.28 -1.28 -20.71
CA THR A 268 -12.92 -2.70 -20.75
C THR A 268 -11.42 -2.83 -20.52
N ILE A 269 -11.04 -3.64 -19.54
CA ILE A 269 -9.64 -3.97 -19.26
C ILE A 269 -9.40 -5.46 -19.51
N ALA A 270 -8.20 -5.79 -19.96
CA ALA A 270 -7.68 -7.15 -19.99
C ALA A 270 -6.55 -7.17 -18.96
N TYR A 271 -6.71 -7.93 -17.87
CA TYR A 271 -5.75 -7.95 -16.77
C TYR A 271 -5.40 -9.37 -16.34
N ARG A 272 -4.22 -9.51 -15.76
CA ARG A 272 -3.74 -10.71 -15.11
C ARG A 272 -2.90 -10.31 -13.91
N ALA A 273 -3.12 -10.96 -12.78
CA ALA A 273 -2.25 -10.83 -11.62
C ALA A 273 -2.02 -12.20 -10.98
N TRP A 274 -0.84 -12.39 -10.40
CA TRP A 274 -0.43 -13.65 -9.78
C TRP A 274 0.63 -13.41 -8.72
N ILE A 275 0.73 -14.35 -7.78
CA ILE A 275 1.74 -14.34 -6.72
C ILE A 275 2.76 -15.42 -7.04
N ASP A 276 4.02 -15.03 -7.13
CA ASP A 276 5.16 -15.94 -7.09
C ASP A 276 5.54 -16.10 -5.61
N ARG A 277 5.22 -17.26 -5.04
CA ARG A 277 5.48 -17.51 -3.61
C ARG A 277 6.98 -17.72 -3.39
N ALA A 278 7.53 -17.11 -2.34
CA ALA A 278 8.88 -17.44 -1.92
C ALA A 278 8.96 -18.93 -1.58
N ALA A 279 10.05 -19.59 -2.00
CA ALA A 279 10.32 -20.94 -1.56
C ALA A 279 10.32 -20.93 -0.02
N PRO A 280 9.56 -21.82 0.65
CA PRO A 280 9.59 -21.87 2.11
C PRO A 280 11.03 -22.19 2.53
N ASP A 281 11.67 -21.25 3.21
CA ASP A 281 13.04 -21.41 3.71
C ASP A 281 13.13 -22.72 4.53
N GLY A 282 13.69 -23.77 3.91
CA GLY A 282 14.13 -24.98 4.60
C GLY A 282 13.20 -26.20 4.66
N GLY A 283 12.18 -26.34 3.82
CA GLY A 283 11.36 -27.56 3.77
C GLY A 283 11.32 -28.20 2.38
N LYS A 284 11.65 -29.49 2.28
CA LYS A 284 11.59 -30.35 1.07
C LYS A 284 10.49 -29.94 0.05
N PRO A 285 10.75 -30.08 -1.27
CA PRO A 285 9.80 -29.71 -2.31
C PRO A 285 8.49 -30.49 -2.14
N ALA A 286 7.47 -29.82 -1.60
CA ALA A 286 6.10 -30.28 -1.65
C ALA A 286 5.52 -29.87 -3.00
N GLU A 287 5.58 -30.81 -3.91
CA GLU A 287 4.82 -30.86 -5.15
C GLU A 287 3.32 -30.85 -4.79
N GLU A 288 2.68 -29.67 -4.83
CA GLU A 288 1.32 -29.51 -5.35
C GLU A 288 0.86 -28.05 -5.31
N ALA A 289 0.65 -27.50 -6.51
CA ALA A 289 0.02 -26.23 -6.72
C ALA A 289 -1.50 -26.38 -6.59
N THR A 290 -2.10 -25.86 -5.51
CA THR A 290 -3.54 -25.59 -5.47
C THR A 290 -3.79 -24.09 -5.57
N ASN A 291 -4.27 -23.71 -6.76
CA ASN A 291 -4.97 -22.46 -7.06
C ASN A 291 -6.04 -22.18 -6.00
N LEU A 292 -5.86 -21.09 -5.24
CA LEU A 292 -6.93 -20.42 -4.51
C LEU A 292 -6.99 -18.96 -4.98
N GLY A 293 -7.33 -18.79 -6.25
CA GLY A 293 -7.81 -17.53 -6.83
C GLY A 293 -9.32 -17.59 -6.99
N GLY A 294 -10.04 -17.89 -5.91
CA GLY A 294 -11.50 -17.83 -5.86
C GLY A 294 -11.93 -16.44 -5.41
N ASN A 295 -12.50 -15.66 -6.32
CA ASN A 295 -13.16 -14.40 -6.02
C ASN A 295 -14.52 -14.69 -5.33
N PRO A 296 -14.75 -14.36 -4.04
CA PRO A 296 -15.98 -14.75 -3.34
C PRO A 296 -17.17 -13.82 -3.61
N ALA A 297 -17.35 -13.36 -4.85
CA ALA A 297 -18.41 -12.41 -5.19
C ALA A 297 -19.00 -12.64 -6.59
N ARG A 298 -19.52 -13.85 -6.86
CA ARG A 298 -20.62 -14.11 -7.83
C ARG A 298 -21.01 -15.60 -7.86
N GLU A 299 -21.77 -16.04 -6.86
CA GLU A 299 -22.62 -17.23 -7.00
C GLU A 299 -24.06 -16.77 -7.23
N SER A 300 -24.42 -16.61 -8.50
CA SER A 300 -25.75 -16.86 -9.08
C SER A 300 -25.71 -16.49 -10.56
N GLU A 301 -26.19 -17.39 -11.43
CA GLU A 301 -26.45 -17.20 -12.87
C GLU A 301 -25.37 -17.63 -13.89
N VAL A 302 -24.80 -18.83 -13.76
CA VAL A 302 -24.23 -19.54 -14.93
C VAL A 302 -24.81 -20.95 -14.98
N GLY A 303 -26.05 -21.05 -15.44
CA GLY A 303 -26.73 -22.34 -15.66
C GLY A 303 -27.84 -22.31 -16.71
N ALA A 304 -28.10 -21.17 -17.35
CA ALA A 304 -29.21 -21.02 -18.32
C ALA A 304 -28.76 -20.84 -19.78
N GLY A 305 -27.49 -20.47 -20.04
CA GLY A 305 -27.03 -20.14 -21.40
C GLY A 305 -26.69 -21.34 -22.27
N GLU A 306 -26.17 -22.42 -21.69
CA GLU A 306 -25.68 -23.57 -22.48
C GLU A 306 -26.81 -24.54 -22.88
N LYS A 307 -27.89 -24.58 -22.10
CA LYS A 307 -29.10 -25.36 -22.44
C LYS A 307 -29.88 -24.71 -23.59
N ALA A 308 -29.98 -23.38 -23.62
CA ALA A 308 -30.67 -22.66 -24.69
C ALA A 308 -29.96 -22.75 -26.05
N LYS A 309 -28.63 -22.84 -26.06
CA LYS A 309 -27.88 -22.96 -27.32
C LYS A 309 -28.04 -24.35 -27.95
N LYS A 310 -28.13 -25.40 -27.13
CA LYS A 310 -28.34 -26.77 -27.61
C LYS A 310 -29.78 -27.01 -28.11
N GLU A 311 -30.78 -26.43 -27.44
CA GLU A 311 -32.18 -26.53 -27.88
C GLU A 311 -32.45 -25.76 -29.20
N ALA A 312 -31.75 -24.65 -29.47
CA ALA A 312 -31.86 -23.93 -30.73
C ALA A 312 -31.23 -24.69 -31.92
N GLU A 313 -30.13 -25.40 -31.68
CA GLU A 313 -29.42 -26.16 -32.71
C GLU A 313 -30.17 -27.45 -33.09
N ASP A 314 -30.81 -28.10 -32.11
CA ASP A 314 -31.63 -29.29 -32.36
C ASP A 314 -32.94 -28.97 -33.10
N MET A 315 -33.59 -27.81 -32.85
CA MET A 315 -34.79 -27.40 -33.59
C MET A 315 -34.49 -27.04 -35.06
N ALA A 316 -33.37 -26.36 -35.32
CA ALA A 316 -32.99 -26.01 -36.70
C ALA A 316 -32.71 -27.25 -37.56
N LYS A 317 -32.21 -28.33 -36.95
CA LYS A 317 -31.95 -29.59 -37.66
C LYS A 317 -33.23 -30.37 -37.97
N ALA A 318 -34.23 -30.31 -37.08
CA ALA A 318 -35.53 -30.95 -37.29
C ALA A 318 -36.34 -30.26 -38.42
N GLU A 319 -36.31 -28.93 -38.49
CA GLU A 319 -37.04 -28.17 -39.53
C GLU A 319 -36.43 -28.39 -40.93
N ALA A 320 -35.11 -28.54 -41.04
CA ALA A 320 -34.45 -28.86 -42.30
C ALA A 320 -34.81 -30.27 -42.81
N GLU A 321 -34.96 -31.24 -41.91
CA GLU A 321 -35.27 -32.62 -42.29
C GLU A 321 -36.75 -32.79 -42.69
N GLU A 322 -37.67 -32.03 -42.08
CA GLU A 322 -39.08 -32.02 -42.50
C GLU A 322 -39.27 -31.36 -43.87
N LYS A 323 -38.50 -30.31 -44.18
CA LYS A 323 -38.57 -29.63 -45.48
C LYS A 323 -38.06 -30.53 -46.61
N ALA A 324 -36.98 -31.28 -46.37
CA ALA A 324 -36.45 -32.25 -47.33
C ALA A 324 -37.43 -33.40 -47.65
N LYS A 325 -38.27 -33.81 -46.69
CA LYS A 325 -39.31 -34.84 -46.91
C LYS A 325 -40.55 -34.34 -47.65
N LYS A 326 -40.79 -33.03 -47.68
CA LYS A 326 -41.91 -32.41 -48.42
C LYS A 326 -41.57 -32.11 -49.88
N GLU A 327 -40.29 -32.06 -50.23
CA GLU A 327 -39.81 -31.82 -51.60
C GLU A 327 -39.44 -33.10 -52.36
N ALA A 328 -39.42 -34.25 -51.69
CA ALA A 328 -39.24 -35.59 -52.28
C ALA A 328 -40.58 -36.31 -52.45
#